data_AF-A0A832UF60-F1
#
_entry.id   AF-A0A832UF60-F1
#
_cell.length_a   1.000
_cell.length_b   1.000
_cell.length_c   1.000
_cell.angle_alpha   90.00
_cell.angle_beta   90.00
_cell.angle_gamma   90.00
#
_symmetry.space_group_name_H-M   'P 1'
#
loop_
_entity.id
_entity.type
_entity.pdbx_description
1 polymer ?
#
loop_
_entity_poly.entity_id
_entity_poly.type
_entity_poly.pdbx_seq_one_letter_code
_entity_poly.pdbx_strand_id
1 'polypeptide(L)'
;MTWIRRMKKGDKVYLCEYRSVREGKKVRSEFVRYLGVEGDQEKVPLPKKTMIDWKPPERSVRAGDVTVLWSIASEMMMPEIIDQICGRKGRRKTNSPGKLLTLWAINRALDPESTTNLEEWIASTSLPELAQLSPKGLDRDAFYAALDCVCSEDPATGHLVNNTPAIDESLYAKWRDLHPIPNGESEFLAYDMTSTLTYGASCPLAEKGHSAENWRHRQFNLSLLVSKYDSQPLAHMVHPGNHSSMTTMQHVIPRLSDFAIHNGTIIWDRGNTSKKTVVALERMGWKVVCGVPKISNEVKSIIMATEVPEDPESLVPCRKTGELYACTAVAPLYGRERKVVIYTNVTKAAKSLIRRNKAIYEISHELDQLRGKRSFKSQRDLASAIKSIVNGWSSFFTIQYPEDENQISFSWSLNQKRVDDAKAMDGKFLLYATDETFTAQEIVRMYLEKDFIEKVFRTVKTDEELKPIRHRLESRVRAIFFVCTLAYRLLAALRWKINSSNSRYVTLSATQFLRKLGRVEKLEVDFGKEYEVFYVNVMKDLSEQVVALGMNDLFATRRFLKE
;
A
#
# COMPACT_ATOMS: atom_id res chain seq x y z
N MET A 1 21.23 34.53 -45.41
CA MET A 1 20.18 33.91 -46.25
C MET A 1 20.63 33.97 -47.69
N THR A 2 20.57 32.86 -48.43
CA THR A 2 20.93 32.81 -49.86
C THR A 2 19.67 32.82 -50.72
N TRP A 3 19.77 33.31 -51.96
CA TRP A 3 18.68 33.29 -52.93
C TRP A 3 19.22 33.07 -54.34
N ILE A 4 18.33 32.64 -55.25
CA ILE A 4 18.69 32.35 -56.64
C ILE A 4 18.38 33.56 -57.51
N ARG A 5 19.37 33.98 -58.29
CA ARG A 5 19.24 35.04 -59.29
C ARG A 5 19.21 34.42 -60.69
N ARG A 6 18.19 34.79 -61.47
CA ARG A 6 18.03 34.42 -62.89
C ARG A 6 18.75 35.47 -63.75
N MET A 7 19.66 35.04 -64.61
CA MET A 7 20.41 35.91 -65.52
C MET A 7 20.19 35.45 -66.97
N LYS A 8 19.49 36.26 -67.77
CA LYS A 8 19.26 35.97 -69.18
C LYS A 8 20.45 36.44 -70.02
N LYS A 9 21.05 35.56 -70.82
CA LYS A 9 22.14 35.90 -71.75
C LYS A 9 21.92 35.16 -73.07
N GLY A 10 21.54 35.89 -74.12
CA GLY A 10 21.01 35.31 -75.35
C GLY A 10 19.69 34.56 -75.11
N ASP A 11 19.54 33.38 -75.71
CA ASP A 11 18.34 32.54 -75.60
C ASP A 11 18.32 31.62 -74.36
N LYS A 12 19.31 31.73 -73.48
CA LYS A 12 19.43 30.89 -72.27
C LYS A 12 19.30 31.72 -71.00
N VAL A 13 18.68 31.14 -69.98
CA VAL A 13 18.59 31.70 -68.63
C VAL A 13 19.49 30.90 -67.71
N TYR A 14 20.39 31.59 -67.01
CA TYR A 14 21.39 31.01 -66.10
C TYR A 14 20.95 31.24 -64.65
N LEU A 15 21.03 30.20 -63.82
CA LEU A 15 20.70 30.25 -62.40
C LEU A 15 21.99 30.37 -61.59
N CYS A 16 22.06 31.36 -60.71
CA CYS A 16 23.21 31.61 -59.84
C CYS A 16 22.74 31.84 -58.40
N GLU A 17 23.41 31.23 -57.43
CA GLU A 17 23.17 31.47 -56.00
C GLU A 17 23.95 32.68 -55.51
N TYR A 18 23.28 33.59 -54.81
CA TYR A 18 23.87 34.76 -54.18
C TYR A 18 23.54 34.78 -52.69
N ARG A 19 24.41 35.42 -51.90
CA ARG A 19 24.17 35.69 -50.48
C ARG A 19 24.32 37.18 -50.19
N SER A 20 23.56 37.68 -49.22
CA SER A 20 23.73 39.04 -48.71
C SER A 20 24.88 39.05 -47.71
N VAL A 21 25.89 39.87 -47.97
CA VAL A 21 26.93 40.21 -47.01
C VAL A 21 26.83 41.71 -46.70
N ARG A 22 26.96 42.06 -45.42
CA ARG A 22 26.84 43.44 -44.95
C ARG A 22 28.25 44.00 -44.72
N GLU A 23 28.66 44.93 -45.58
CA GLU A 23 29.91 45.69 -45.41
C GLU A 23 29.54 47.11 -44.98
N GLY A 24 29.71 47.39 -43.69
CA GLY A 24 29.30 48.65 -43.09
C GLY A 24 27.79 48.92 -43.24
N LYS A 25 27.42 50.09 -43.78
CA LYS A 25 26.02 50.49 -44.00
C LYS A 25 25.41 49.99 -45.31
N LYS A 26 26.16 49.27 -46.16
CA LYS A 26 25.67 48.78 -47.46
C LYS A 26 25.54 47.25 -47.45
N VAL A 27 24.44 46.75 -48.02
CA VAL A 27 24.26 45.31 -48.27
C VAL A 27 24.74 45.02 -49.68
N ARG A 28 25.73 44.14 -49.82
CA ARG A 28 26.26 43.70 -51.11
C ARG A 28 25.86 42.25 -51.36
N SER A 29 25.46 41.96 -52.59
CA SER A 29 25.19 40.60 -53.04
C SER A 29 26.51 39.96 -53.49
N GLU A 30 26.94 38.93 -52.78
CA GLU A 30 28.12 38.14 -53.12
C GLU A 30 27.69 36.89 -53.88
N PHE A 31 28.35 36.63 -55.02
CA PHE A 31 28.12 35.41 -55.79
C PHE A 31 28.65 34.21 -55.00
N VAL A 32 27.82 33.19 -54.82
CA VAL A 32 28.18 31.96 -54.11
C VAL A 32 28.61 30.89 -55.11
N ARG A 33 27.75 30.57 -56.07
CA ARG A 33 28.02 29.56 -57.10
C ARG A 33 27.04 29.61 -58.26
N TYR A 34 27.45 29.03 -59.38
CA TYR A 34 26.61 28.80 -60.55
C TYR A 34 25.81 27.50 -60.37
N LEU A 35 24.51 27.54 -60.70
CA LEU A 35 23.55 26.45 -60.51
C LEU A 35 23.08 25.80 -61.82
N GLY A 36 23.55 26.25 -62.99
CA GLY A 36 23.16 25.66 -64.28
C GLY A 36 22.24 26.54 -65.13
N VAL A 37 21.83 26.01 -66.29
CA VAL A 37 20.89 26.66 -67.21
C VAL A 37 19.46 26.24 -66.84
N GLU A 38 18.55 27.20 -66.75
CA GLU A 38 17.14 26.97 -66.48
C GLU A 38 16.52 26.13 -67.62
N GLY A 39 16.07 24.92 -67.29
CA GLY A 39 15.57 23.91 -68.23
C GLY A 39 16.50 22.71 -68.44
N ASP A 40 17.76 22.78 -68.02
CA ASP A 40 18.74 21.69 -68.08
C ASP A 40 18.75 20.92 -66.75
N GLN A 41 17.72 20.09 -66.52
CA GLN A 41 17.50 19.39 -65.24
C GLN A 41 18.65 18.45 -64.83
N GLU A 42 19.51 18.03 -65.77
CA GLU A 42 20.67 17.18 -65.49
C GLU A 42 21.86 17.92 -64.87
N LYS A 43 21.91 19.26 -64.96
CA LYS A 43 23.09 20.06 -64.54
C LYS A 43 22.85 21.01 -63.37
N VAL A 44 21.66 20.98 -62.75
CA VAL A 44 21.44 21.70 -61.48
C VAL A 44 22.01 20.86 -60.35
N PRO A 45 23.11 21.27 -59.69
CA PRO A 45 23.63 20.51 -58.57
C PRO A 45 22.57 20.54 -57.46
N LEU A 46 21.91 19.40 -57.24
CA LEU A 46 21.08 19.19 -56.06
C LEU A 46 21.89 19.64 -54.84
N PRO A 47 21.28 20.34 -53.85
CA PRO A 47 21.99 20.62 -52.61
C PRO A 47 22.57 19.30 -52.14
N LYS A 48 23.90 19.24 -51.94
CA LYS A 48 24.54 18.05 -51.39
C LYS A 48 23.72 17.70 -50.17
N LYS A 49 23.00 16.57 -50.20
CA LYS A 49 22.38 16.04 -48.99
C LYS A 49 23.52 15.95 -48.02
N THR A 50 23.56 16.84 -47.05
CA THR A 50 24.45 16.69 -45.91
C THR A 50 23.84 15.49 -45.22
N MET A 51 24.27 14.29 -45.60
CA MET A 51 24.02 13.11 -44.80
C MET A 51 24.72 13.44 -43.51
N ILE A 52 23.92 13.84 -42.51
CA ILE A 52 24.41 13.89 -41.14
C ILE A 52 24.92 12.48 -40.92
N ASP A 53 26.20 12.35 -40.65
CA ASP A 53 26.83 11.07 -40.35
C ASP A 53 26.30 10.70 -38.96
N TRP A 54 25.14 10.07 -38.95
CA TRP A 54 24.43 9.69 -37.74
C TRP A 54 24.54 8.18 -37.61
N LYS A 55 24.88 7.73 -36.40
CA LYS A 55 24.87 6.31 -36.08
C LYS A 55 23.51 5.97 -35.52
N PRO A 56 22.86 4.90 -36.01
CA PRO A 56 21.62 4.43 -35.40
C PRO A 56 21.86 4.08 -33.93
N PRO A 57 20.87 4.32 -33.06
CA PRO A 57 20.95 3.94 -31.66
C PRO A 57 21.22 2.44 -31.54
N GLU A 58 22.18 2.04 -30.71
CA GLU A 58 22.51 0.62 -30.49
C GLU A 58 21.38 -0.14 -29.80
N ARG A 59 20.61 0.55 -28.93
CA ARG A 59 19.45 0.01 -28.22
C ARG A 59 18.52 1.12 -27.73
N SER A 60 17.25 0.77 -27.52
CA SER A 60 16.33 1.53 -26.66
C SER A 60 16.23 0.90 -25.28
N VAL A 61 15.85 1.70 -24.28
CA VAL A 61 15.59 1.21 -22.91
C VAL A 61 14.26 1.75 -22.39
N ARG A 62 13.57 0.97 -21.55
CA ARG A 62 12.31 1.42 -20.91
C ARG A 62 12.58 2.62 -20.02
N ALA A 63 11.80 3.69 -20.19
CA ALA A 63 12.06 4.95 -19.51
C ALA A 63 10.83 5.57 -18.85
N GLY A 64 9.61 5.44 -19.40
CA GLY A 64 8.48 6.25 -18.95
C GLY A 64 8.12 6.10 -17.47
N ASP A 65 7.69 4.91 -17.09
CA ASP A 65 7.17 4.64 -15.75
C ASP A 65 8.28 4.64 -14.69
N VAL A 66 9.44 4.08 -15.01
CA VAL A 66 10.62 4.13 -14.16
C VAL A 66 11.09 5.56 -13.88
N THR A 67 11.03 6.47 -14.86
CA THR A 67 11.39 7.89 -14.68
C THR A 67 10.39 8.60 -13.78
N VAL A 68 9.09 8.33 -13.93
CA VAL A 68 8.05 8.91 -13.05
C VAL A 68 8.23 8.44 -11.61
N LEU A 69 8.43 7.14 -11.37
CA LEU A 69 8.61 6.63 -10.02
C LEU A 69 9.93 7.10 -9.39
N TRP A 70 11.00 7.21 -10.19
CA TRP A 70 12.27 7.79 -9.72
C TRP A 70 12.13 9.28 -9.38
N SER A 71 11.38 10.04 -10.17
CA SER A 71 11.07 11.45 -9.90
C SER A 71 10.35 11.62 -8.55
N ILE A 72 9.33 10.80 -8.31
CA ILE A 72 8.61 10.77 -7.02
C ILE A 72 9.55 10.39 -5.88
N ALA A 73 10.39 9.36 -6.05
CA ALA A 73 11.36 8.95 -5.05
C ALA A 73 12.35 10.07 -4.70
N SER A 74 12.79 10.83 -5.71
CA SER A 74 13.72 11.95 -5.57
C SER A 74 13.06 13.15 -4.86
N GLU A 75 11.81 13.47 -5.18
CA GLU A 75 11.03 14.51 -4.48
C GLU A 75 10.87 14.18 -2.99
N MET A 76 10.62 12.90 -2.68
CA MET A 76 10.55 12.37 -1.32
C MET A 76 11.93 12.21 -0.65
N MET A 77 13.04 12.54 -1.34
CA MET A 77 14.42 12.33 -0.88
C MET A 77 14.68 10.89 -0.39
N MET A 78 14.02 9.91 -1.01
CA MET A 78 14.05 8.52 -0.55
C MET A 78 15.47 7.93 -0.58
N PRO A 79 16.26 8.06 -1.67
CA PRO A 79 17.65 7.61 -1.66
C PRO A 79 18.50 8.28 -0.59
N GLU A 80 18.38 9.60 -0.42
CA GLU A 80 19.19 10.41 0.48
C GLU A 80 18.89 10.09 1.95
N ILE A 81 17.61 9.98 2.32
CA ILE A 81 17.18 9.63 3.68
C ILE A 81 17.69 8.24 4.05
N ILE A 82 17.57 7.26 3.15
CA ILE A 82 18.09 5.91 3.41
C ILE A 82 19.60 5.95 3.56
N ASP A 83 20.33 6.63 2.67
CA ASP A 83 21.78 6.75 2.74
C ASP A 83 22.26 7.43 4.02
N GLN A 84 21.54 8.45 4.50
CA GLN A 84 21.85 9.17 5.71
C GLN A 84 21.75 8.27 6.95
N ILE A 85 20.72 7.43 7.03
CA ILE A 85 20.44 6.60 8.21
C ILE A 85 21.27 5.31 8.19
N CYS A 86 21.27 4.62 7.05
CA CYS A 86 22.02 3.38 6.87
C CYS A 86 23.53 3.62 6.80
N GLY A 87 23.95 4.82 6.38
CA GLY A 87 25.31 5.13 5.99
C GLY A 87 25.74 4.35 4.73
N ARG A 88 26.92 4.70 4.20
CA ARG A 88 27.58 3.89 3.17
C ARG A 88 28.40 2.75 3.79
N LYS A 89 27.78 1.99 4.70
CA LYS A 89 28.44 0.89 5.42
C LYS A 89 28.30 -0.41 4.63
N GLY A 90 29.42 -1.01 4.25
CA GLY A 90 29.45 -2.31 3.54
C GLY A 90 30.86 -2.65 3.06
N ARG A 91 31.13 -3.94 2.80
CA ARG A 91 32.42 -4.41 2.24
C ARG A 91 32.73 -3.78 0.87
N ARG A 92 31.70 -3.31 0.15
CA ARG A 92 31.80 -2.53 -1.08
C ARG A 92 31.31 -1.10 -0.83
N LYS A 93 32.19 -0.24 -0.29
CA LYS A 93 31.92 1.17 0.05
C LYS A 93 31.46 2.06 -1.13
N THR A 94 31.35 1.51 -2.34
CA THR A 94 31.14 2.26 -3.59
C THR A 94 29.68 2.50 -3.94
N ASN A 95 28.73 1.76 -3.36
CA ASN A 95 27.33 1.83 -3.79
C ASN A 95 26.44 2.42 -2.69
N SER A 96 25.50 3.27 -3.09
CA SER A 96 24.49 3.90 -2.23
C SER A 96 23.37 2.90 -1.91
N PRO A 97 23.19 2.47 -0.65
CA PRO A 97 22.07 1.61 -0.26
C PRO A 97 20.72 2.24 -0.61
N GLY A 98 20.57 3.55 -0.43
CA GLY A 98 19.35 4.28 -0.75
C GLY A 98 18.99 4.22 -2.22
N LYS A 99 19.95 4.44 -3.12
CA LYS A 99 19.72 4.28 -4.56
C LYS A 99 19.36 2.84 -4.90
N LEU A 100 20.13 1.86 -4.43
CA LEU A 100 19.87 0.43 -4.70
C LEU A 100 18.48 -0.02 -4.22
N LEU A 101 18.09 0.37 -3.00
CA LEU A 101 16.78 -0.01 -2.44
C LEU A 101 15.64 0.75 -3.13
N THR A 102 15.88 1.97 -3.60
CA THR A 102 14.92 2.71 -4.43
C THR A 102 14.73 2.03 -5.80
N LEU A 103 15.81 1.59 -6.45
CA LEU A 103 15.74 0.81 -7.69
C LEU A 103 14.94 -0.48 -7.48
N TRP A 104 15.17 -1.17 -6.37
CA TRP A 104 14.43 -2.38 -6.03
C TRP A 104 12.95 -2.09 -5.69
N ALA A 105 12.65 -0.99 -5.02
CA ALA A 105 11.28 -0.55 -4.77
C ALA A 105 10.53 -0.25 -6.07
N ILE A 106 11.18 0.42 -7.04
CA ILE A 106 10.61 0.69 -8.37
C ILE A 106 10.37 -0.62 -9.12
N ASN A 107 11.33 -1.57 -9.07
CA ASN A 107 11.12 -2.90 -9.62
C ASN A 107 9.89 -3.58 -8.99
N ARG A 108 9.76 -3.55 -7.66
CA ARG A 108 8.61 -4.16 -6.97
C ARG A 108 7.28 -3.50 -7.32
N ALA A 109 7.26 -2.20 -7.59
CA ALA A 109 6.07 -1.48 -7.98
C ALA A 109 5.63 -1.77 -9.43
N LEU A 110 6.54 -2.21 -10.30
CA LEU A 110 6.30 -2.38 -11.74
C LEU A 110 6.30 -3.85 -12.17
N ASP A 111 7.42 -4.53 -11.96
CA ASP A 111 7.66 -5.92 -12.37
C ASP A 111 8.42 -6.63 -11.23
N PRO A 112 7.73 -7.19 -10.21
CA PRO A 112 8.35 -7.71 -8.99
C PRO A 112 9.21 -8.97 -9.23
N GLU A 113 10.40 -8.75 -9.79
CA GLU A 113 11.34 -9.76 -10.23
C GLU A 113 12.17 -10.30 -9.07
N SER A 114 12.71 -11.52 -9.20
CA SER A 114 13.61 -12.07 -8.18
C SER A 114 14.92 -11.26 -8.04
N THR A 115 15.59 -11.31 -6.89
CA THR A 115 16.87 -10.60 -6.67
C THR A 115 17.94 -10.98 -7.70
N THR A 116 17.88 -12.20 -8.25
CA THR A 116 18.80 -12.68 -9.29
C THR A 116 18.52 -12.08 -10.66
N ASN A 117 17.30 -11.61 -10.92
CA ASN A 117 16.91 -11.01 -12.20
C ASN A 117 16.99 -9.48 -12.17
N LEU A 118 17.22 -8.86 -11.00
CA LEU A 118 17.26 -7.40 -10.87
C LEU A 118 18.34 -6.75 -11.74
N GLU A 119 19.52 -7.37 -11.85
CA GLU A 119 20.62 -6.83 -12.65
C GLU A 119 20.21 -6.68 -14.12
N GLU A 120 19.65 -7.74 -14.71
CA GLU A 120 19.18 -7.76 -16.09
C GLU A 120 17.98 -6.80 -16.29
N TRP A 121 17.01 -6.83 -15.38
CA TRP A 121 15.85 -5.94 -15.45
C TRP A 121 16.28 -4.47 -15.38
N ILE A 122 17.13 -4.09 -14.43
CA ILE A 122 17.61 -2.70 -14.29
C ILE A 122 18.39 -2.26 -15.52
N ALA A 123 19.24 -3.13 -16.08
CA ALA A 123 20.02 -2.84 -17.29
C ALA A 123 19.15 -2.60 -18.54
N SER A 124 17.90 -3.03 -18.54
CA SER A 124 16.90 -2.80 -19.60
C SER A 124 16.15 -1.46 -19.47
N THR A 125 16.43 -0.68 -18.43
CA THR A 125 15.74 0.57 -18.10
C THR A 125 16.68 1.78 -18.08
N SER A 126 16.13 3.00 -18.04
CA SER A 126 16.90 4.25 -17.82
C SER A 126 17.36 4.47 -16.36
N LEU A 127 16.99 3.57 -15.44
CA LEU A 127 17.25 3.73 -14.01
C LEU A 127 18.73 3.88 -13.62
N PRO A 128 19.70 3.15 -14.20
CA PRO A 128 21.11 3.32 -13.84
C PRO A 128 21.60 4.76 -14.02
N GLU A 129 21.20 5.40 -15.11
CA GLU A 129 21.56 6.79 -15.42
C GLU A 129 20.84 7.78 -14.51
N LEU A 130 19.52 7.59 -14.31
CA LEU A 130 18.73 8.42 -13.38
C LEU A 130 19.31 8.37 -11.95
N ALA A 131 19.75 7.19 -11.53
CA ALA A 131 20.41 6.99 -10.25
C ALA A 131 21.87 7.40 -10.24
N GLN A 132 22.48 7.72 -11.40
CA GLN A 132 23.91 7.98 -11.55
C GLN A 132 24.76 6.85 -10.96
N LEU A 133 24.37 5.61 -11.25
CA LEU A 133 25.08 4.40 -10.84
C LEU A 133 25.77 3.77 -12.05
N SER A 134 27.03 3.39 -11.85
CA SER A 134 27.74 2.56 -12.81
C SER A 134 27.06 1.18 -12.91
N PRO A 135 26.92 0.59 -14.10
CA PRO A 135 26.49 -0.80 -14.25
C PRO A 135 27.35 -1.77 -13.45
N LYS A 136 28.66 -1.49 -13.32
CA LYS A 136 29.54 -2.23 -12.42
C LYS A 136 29.11 -1.98 -10.98
N GLY A 137 28.58 -3.02 -10.33
CA GLY A 137 28.11 -2.97 -8.94
C GLY A 137 26.58 -3.02 -8.79
N LEU A 138 25.82 -3.16 -9.88
CA LEU A 138 24.38 -3.45 -9.83
C LEU A 138 24.10 -4.96 -9.84
N ASP A 139 24.83 -5.71 -9.02
CA ASP A 139 24.70 -7.16 -8.93
C ASP A 139 23.87 -7.60 -7.71
N ARG A 140 23.52 -8.88 -7.68
CA ARG A 140 22.79 -9.52 -6.59
C ARG A 140 23.41 -9.23 -5.21
N ASP A 141 24.73 -9.25 -5.11
CA ASP A 141 25.43 -9.10 -3.84
C ASP A 141 25.38 -7.65 -3.34
N ALA A 142 25.32 -6.67 -4.24
CA ALA A 142 25.09 -5.27 -3.90
C ALA A 142 23.68 -5.05 -3.34
N PHE A 143 22.64 -5.64 -3.94
CA PHE A 143 21.28 -5.57 -3.39
C PHE A 143 21.17 -6.22 -2.01
N TYR A 144 21.84 -7.36 -1.80
CA TYR A 144 21.93 -7.96 -0.48
C TYR A 144 22.71 -7.08 0.50
N ALA A 145 23.84 -6.49 0.12
CA ALA A 145 24.54 -5.55 0.99
C ALA A 145 23.64 -4.37 1.38
N ALA A 146 22.83 -3.85 0.46
CA ALA A 146 21.88 -2.78 0.75
C ALA A 146 20.80 -3.20 1.76
N LEU A 147 20.26 -4.41 1.66
CA LEU A 147 19.32 -4.95 2.67
C LEU A 147 19.97 -5.09 4.05
N ASP A 148 21.26 -5.45 4.13
CA ASP A 148 21.97 -5.55 5.43
C ASP A 148 22.08 -4.18 6.09
N CYS A 149 22.16 -3.10 5.30
CA CYS A 149 22.23 -1.76 5.85
C CYS A 149 20.91 -1.34 6.53
N VAL A 150 19.78 -1.92 6.10
CA VAL A 150 18.46 -1.69 6.71
C VAL A 150 18.32 -2.50 7.98
N CYS A 151 18.66 -3.79 7.90
CA CYS A 151 18.50 -4.71 9.02
C CYS A 151 19.60 -5.77 8.96
N SER A 152 20.37 -5.90 10.04
CA SER A 152 21.46 -6.87 10.17
C SER A 152 21.60 -7.35 11.61
N GLU A 153 22.18 -8.53 11.78
CA GLU A 153 22.62 -8.98 13.09
C GLU A 153 24.00 -8.39 13.39
N ASP A 154 24.16 -7.77 14.55
CA ASP A 154 25.45 -7.30 15.04
C ASP A 154 26.33 -8.52 15.38
N PRO A 155 27.46 -8.73 14.68
CA PRO A 155 28.32 -9.89 14.91
C PRO A 155 28.91 -9.98 16.32
N ALA A 156 29.02 -8.85 17.04
CA ALA A 156 29.60 -8.82 18.38
C ALA A 156 28.61 -9.18 19.47
N THR A 157 27.34 -8.81 19.29
CA THR A 157 26.29 -8.97 20.32
C THR A 157 25.24 -10.01 19.96
N GLY A 158 25.15 -10.43 18.69
CA GLY A 158 24.07 -11.26 18.15
C GLY A 158 22.72 -10.54 18.11
N HIS A 159 22.68 -9.25 18.46
CA HIS A 159 21.44 -8.48 18.48
C HIS A 159 21.11 -7.95 17.09
N LEU A 160 19.81 -7.92 16.77
CA LEU A 160 19.33 -7.37 15.52
C LEU A 160 19.35 -5.83 15.57
N VAL A 161 20.12 -5.23 14.67
CA VAL A 161 20.10 -3.77 14.41
C VAL A 161 19.12 -3.53 13.27
N ASN A 162 18.10 -2.71 13.51
CA ASN A 162 17.06 -2.42 12.55
C ASN A 162 16.86 -0.91 12.38
N ASN A 163 17.23 -0.38 11.22
CA ASN A 163 17.13 1.03 10.87
C ASN A 163 15.77 1.42 10.29
N THR A 164 14.90 0.44 10.00
CA THR A 164 13.54 0.68 9.48
C THR A 164 12.77 1.75 10.25
N PRO A 165 12.72 1.77 11.61
CA PRO A 165 11.96 2.76 12.35
C PRO A 165 12.37 4.21 12.04
N ALA A 166 13.68 4.50 12.00
CA ALA A 166 14.20 5.82 11.71
C ALA A 166 13.95 6.23 10.25
N ILE A 167 14.04 5.28 9.31
CA ILE A 167 13.77 5.52 7.89
C ILE A 167 12.28 5.82 7.67
N ASP A 168 11.39 5.01 8.25
CA ASP A 168 9.94 5.23 8.17
C ASP A 168 9.54 6.62 8.70
N GLU A 169 10.14 7.03 9.83
CA GLU A 169 9.94 8.35 10.41
C GLU A 169 10.40 9.47 9.50
N SER A 170 11.64 9.39 9.00
CA SER A 170 12.21 10.46 8.16
C SER A 170 11.48 10.58 6.82
N LEU A 171 11.11 9.44 6.20
CA LEU A 171 10.33 9.43 4.95
C LEU A 171 8.93 10.01 5.16
N TYR A 172 8.28 9.68 6.27
CA TYR A 172 6.93 10.17 6.55
C TYR A 172 6.93 11.66 6.93
N ALA A 173 7.90 12.11 7.73
CA ALA A 173 8.09 13.52 8.03
C ALA A 173 8.30 14.33 6.74
N LYS A 174 9.20 13.86 5.86
CA LYS A 174 9.41 14.49 4.55
C LYS A 174 8.14 14.53 3.70
N TRP A 175 7.33 13.45 3.71
CA TRP A 175 6.05 13.44 3.02
C TRP A 175 5.08 14.49 3.58
N ARG A 176 5.01 14.64 4.91
CA ARG A 176 4.16 15.65 5.57
C ARG A 176 4.63 17.08 5.35
N ASP A 177 5.94 17.30 5.21
CA ASP A 177 6.48 18.62 4.83
C ASP A 177 6.06 19.02 3.42
N LEU A 178 6.06 18.07 2.48
CA LEU A 178 5.62 18.29 1.10
C LEU A 178 4.10 18.41 0.99
N HIS A 179 3.38 17.63 1.81
CA HIS A 179 1.94 17.44 1.74
C HIS A 179 1.31 17.57 3.14
N PRO A 180 1.24 18.80 3.67
CA PRO A 180 0.70 19.05 5.01
C PRO A 180 -0.78 18.70 5.07
N ILE A 181 -1.21 18.28 6.26
CA ILE A 181 -2.63 18.06 6.59
C ILE A 181 -3.36 19.41 6.50
N PRO A 182 -4.64 19.44 6.05
CA PRO A 182 -5.44 20.66 6.04
C PRO A 182 -5.44 21.40 7.39
N ASN A 183 -5.43 22.73 7.32
CA ASN A 183 -5.43 23.59 8.51
C ASN A 183 -6.62 23.27 9.44
N GLY A 184 -6.33 23.08 10.73
CA GLY A 184 -7.35 22.78 11.74
C GLY A 184 -7.68 21.29 11.87
N GLU A 185 -7.10 20.43 11.02
CA GLU A 185 -7.19 18.97 11.17
C GLU A 185 -5.93 18.40 11.82
N SER A 186 -6.08 17.19 12.39
CA SER A 186 -4.98 16.42 12.98
C SER A 186 -4.77 15.13 12.20
N GLU A 187 -3.63 14.48 12.38
CA GLU A 187 -3.33 13.19 11.77
C GLU A 187 -4.46 12.15 11.99
N PHE A 188 -4.75 11.34 10.98
CA PHE A 188 -5.75 10.27 11.10
C PHE A 188 -5.15 8.97 10.57
N LEU A 189 -4.87 8.03 11.48
CA LEU A 189 -4.16 6.79 11.19
C LEU A 189 -5.08 5.59 11.33
N ALA A 190 -5.06 4.69 10.36
CA ALA A 190 -5.54 3.33 10.56
C ALA A 190 -4.39 2.40 10.94
N TYR A 191 -4.65 1.54 11.92
CA TYR A 191 -3.80 0.41 12.25
C TYR A 191 -4.52 -0.91 11.96
N ASP A 192 -3.84 -1.78 11.23
CA ASP A 192 -4.29 -3.14 11.01
C ASP A 192 -3.09 -4.07 10.77
N MET A 193 -3.34 -5.38 10.84
CA MET A 193 -2.33 -6.42 10.68
C MET A 193 -2.81 -7.46 9.69
N THR A 194 -1.93 -7.87 8.79
CA THR A 194 -2.19 -8.90 7.80
C THR A 194 -1.16 -10.01 7.90
N SER A 195 -1.54 -11.24 7.53
CA SER A 195 -0.60 -12.35 7.50
C SER A 195 -0.21 -12.76 6.08
N THR A 196 1.03 -13.22 5.94
CA THR A 196 1.64 -13.67 4.69
C THR A 196 2.19 -15.07 4.90
N LEU A 197 1.62 -16.06 4.20
CA LEU A 197 2.05 -17.45 4.27
C LEU A 197 3.49 -17.62 3.79
N THR A 198 4.20 -18.56 4.43
CA THR A 198 5.53 -19.00 4.01
C THR A 198 5.62 -20.52 4.08
N TYR A 199 6.40 -21.09 3.16
CA TYR A 199 6.71 -22.52 3.12
C TYR A 199 8.09 -22.82 3.72
N GLY A 200 8.89 -21.78 3.99
CA GLY A 200 10.16 -21.92 4.69
C GLY A 200 9.99 -22.12 6.19
N ALA A 201 10.91 -22.86 6.81
CA ALA A 201 10.89 -23.15 8.24
C ALA A 201 12.14 -22.64 9.00
N SER A 202 13.11 -22.04 8.30
CA SER A 202 14.39 -21.64 8.90
C SER A 202 14.37 -20.27 9.58
N CYS A 203 13.44 -19.40 9.22
CA CYS A 203 13.34 -18.06 9.81
C CYS A 203 12.58 -18.14 11.14
N PRO A 204 13.10 -17.56 12.25
CA PRO A 204 12.43 -17.62 13.56
C PRO A 204 11.09 -16.86 13.58
N LEU A 205 10.87 -15.90 12.68
CA LEU A 205 9.58 -15.22 12.55
C LEU A 205 8.51 -16.09 11.87
N ALA A 206 8.90 -17.17 11.18
CA ALA A 206 8.00 -18.00 10.40
C ALA A 206 7.24 -18.97 11.31
N GLU A 207 6.29 -18.49 12.10
CA GLU A 207 5.54 -19.31 13.05
C GLU A 207 4.13 -19.67 12.54
N LYS A 208 3.56 -20.75 13.06
CA LYS A 208 2.17 -21.12 12.73
C LYS A 208 1.21 -20.11 13.34
N GLY A 209 0.20 -19.71 12.57
CA GLY A 209 -0.79 -18.76 13.05
C GLY A 209 -2.17 -18.95 12.41
N HIS A 210 -3.11 -18.11 12.85
CA HIS A 210 -4.52 -18.18 12.45
C HIS A 210 -4.77 -17.46 11.12
N SER A 211 -4.13 -17.90 10.04
CA SER A 211 -4.41 -17.37 8.71
C SER A 211 -5.81 -17.78 8.24
N ALA A 212 -6.54 -16.87 7.57
CA ALA A 212 -7.86 -17.15 7.01
C ALA A 212 -7.81 -18.18 5.86
N GLU A 213 -6.66 -18.31 5.18
CA GLU A 213 -6.46 -19.22 4.05
C GLU A 213 -6.13 -20.66 4.49
N ASN A 214 -5.37 -20.82 5.59
CA ASN A 214 -5.02 -22.14 6.13
C ASN A 214 -4.36 -22.06 7.53
N TRP A 215 -4.96 -22.67 8.56
CA TRP A 215 -4.51 -22.60 9.96
C TRP A 215 -3.24 -23.43 10.28
N ARG A 216 -2.75 -24.22 9.33
CA ARG A 216 -1.65 -25.17 9.54
C ARG A 216 -0.28 -24.71 9.01
N HIS A 217 -0.23 -23.62 8.24
CA HIS A 217 1.01 -23.15 7.62
C HIS A 217 1.72 -22.09 8.45
N ARG A 218 3.05 -22.02 8.30
CA ARG A 218 3.86 -20.95 8.86
C ARG A 218 3.53 -19.65 8.13
N GLN A 219 3.58 -18.53 8.85
CA GLN A 219 3.30 -17.22 8.30
C GLN A 219 4.21 -16.16 8.94
N PHE A 220 4.26 -15.01 8.29
CA PHE A 220 4.74 -13.76 8.88
C PHE A 220 3.57 -12.80 9.01
N ASN A 221 3.60 -11.94 10.03
CA ASN A 221 2.58 -10.92 10.23
C ASN A 221 3.18 -9.55 9.93
N LEU A 222 2.50 -8.77 9.08
CA LEU A 222 2.84 -7.38 8.77
C LEU A 222 1.76 -6.47 9.34
N SER A 223 2.16 -5.54 10.20
CA SER A 223 1.27 -4.48 10.67
C SER A 223 1.67 -3.15 10.06
N LEU A 224 0.68 -2.35 9.66
CA LEU A 224 0.88 -1.03 9.07
C LEU A 224 0.11 0.03 9.88
N LEU A 225 0.72 1.21 10.02
CA LEU A 225 0.05 2.46 10.37
C LEU A 225 -0.06 3.28 9.09
N VAL A 226 -1.28 3.64 8.68
CA VAL A 226 -1.52 4.29 7.38
C VAL A 226 -2.39 5.52 7.56
N SER A 227 -1.99 6.63 6.94
CA SER A 227 -2.77 7.87 6.90
C SER A 227 -4.05 7.72 6.06
N LYS A 228 -5.17 8.20 6.59
CA LYS A 228 -6.45 8.27 5.86
C LYS A 228 -6.42 9.26 4.70
N TYR A 229 -5.62 10.32 4.79
CA TYR A 229 -5.60 11.43 3.83
C TYR A 229 -5.02 11.04 2.47
N ASP A 230 -3.95 10.26 2.48
CA ASP A 230 -3.11 9.99 1.32
C ASP A 230 -2.74 8.51 1.18
N SER A 231 -3.22 7.66 2.11
CA SER A 231 -2.83 6.25 2.20
C SER A 231 -1.33 6.03 2.37
N GLN A 232 -0.55 7.04 2.78
CA GLN A 232 0.87 6.83 3.05
C GLN A 232 1.07 6.04 4.34
N PRO A 233 1.93 5.00 4.32
CA PRO A 233 2.35 4.34 5.55
C PRO A 233 3.17 5.31 6.42
N LEU A 234 2.79 5.43 7.68
CA LEU A 234 3.60 6.09 8.69
C LEU A 234 4.69 5.13 9.19
N ALA A 235 4.32 3.90 9.52
CA ALA A 235 5.25 2.85 9.95
C ALA A 235 4.78 1.47 9.52
N HIS A 236 5.73 0.55 9.39
CA HIS A 236 5.45 -0.88 9.29
C HIS A 236 6.27 -1.69 10.31
N MET A 237 5.73 -2.85 10.69
CA MET A 237 6.41 -3.78 11.57
C MET A 237 6.13 -5.22 11.14
N VAL A 238 7.19 -6.04 11.21
CA VAL A 238 7.11 -7.48 10.93
C VAL A 238 7.15 -8.23 12.25
N HIS A 239 6.20 -9.15 12.43
CA HIS A 239 6.01 -9.94 13.64
C HIS A 239 6.03 -11.44 13.35
N PRO A 240 6.36 -12.27 14.35
CA PRO A 240 6.20 -13.71 14.27
C PRO A 240 4.77 -14.11 13.90
N GLY A 241 4.62 -15.19 13.12
CA GLY A 241 3.33 -15.65 12.62
C GLY A 241 2.29 -16.03 13.66
N ASN A 242 2.72 -16.44 14.87
CA ASN A 242 1.85 -16.76 16.00
C ASN A 242 1.37 -15.52 16.78
N HIS A 243 1.89 -14.32 16.49
CA HIS A 243 1.41 -13.10 17.13
C HIS A 243 -0.01 -12.76 16.68
N SER A 244 -0.83 -12.32 17.64
CA SER A 244 -2.15 -11.76 17.37
C SER A 244 -2.06 -10.25 17.18
N SER A 245 -3.06 -9.66 16.53
CA SER A 245 -3.12 -8.21 16.33
C SER A 245 -3.18 -7.44 17.66
N MET A 246 -3.75 -8.04 18.72
CA MET A 246 -3.73 -7.48 20.08
C MET A 246 -2.33 -7.41 20.68
N THR A 247 -1.53 -8.48 20.51
CA THR A 247 -0.16 -8.53 21.04
C THR A 247 0.78 -7.56 20.33
N THR A 248 0.48 -7.18 19.10
CA THR A 248 1.32 -6.26 18.33
C THR A 248 1.07 -4.78 18.65
N MET A 249 -0.07 -4.43 19.25
CA MET A 249 -0.35 -3.05 19.70
C MET A 249 0.68 -2.49 20.70
N GLN A 250 1.34 -3.36 21.48
CA GLN A 250 2.40 -2.93 22.39
C GLN A 250 3.63 -2.34 21.65
N HIS A 251 3.80 -2.67 20.38
CA HIS A 251 4.87 -2.14 19.53
C HIS A 251 4.44 -0.89 18.76
N VAL A 252 3.13 -0.66 18.59
CA VAL A 252 2.57 0.54 17.95
C VAL A 252 2.72 1.77 18.84
N ILE A 253 2.43 1.63 20.13
CA ILE A 253 2.40 2.74 21.08
C ILE A 253 3.76 3.47 21.18
N PRO A 254 4.91 2.77 21.34
CA PRO A 254 6.22 3.43 21.31
C PRO A 254 6.46 4.15 20.00
N ARG A 255 6.10 3.53 18.86
CA ARG A 255 6.27 4.15 17.54
C ARG A 255 5.56 5.48 17.48
N LEU A 256 4.28 5.56 17.86
CA LEU A 256 3.54 6.84 17.88
C LEU A 256 4.17 7.92 18.79
N SER A 257 5.00 7.53 19.75
CA SER A 257 5.76 8.47 20.59
C SER A 257 7.04 8.95 19.91
N ASP A 258 7.66 8.10 19.09
CA ASP A 258 8.92 8.41 18.40
C ASP A 258 8.72 9.48 17.33
N PHE A 259 7.60 9.42 16.59
CA PHE A 259 7.35 10.36 15.50
C PHE A 259 7.12 11.78 16.03
N ALA A 260 7.76 12.76 15.38
CA ALA A 260 7.53 14.19 15.61
C ALA A 260 6.16 14.71 15.11
N ILE A 261 5.13 13.86 15.07
CA ILE A 261 3.79 14.22 14.58
C ILE A 261 2.93 14.60 15.78
N HIS A 262 2.18 15.70 15.64
CA HIS A 262 1.19 16.07 16.65
C HIS A 262 0.11 14.98 16.81
N ASN A 263 -0.31 14.76 18.05
CA ASN A 263 -1.32 13.78 18.38
C ASN A 263 -2.57 13.95 17.49
N GLY A 264 -3.00 12.83 16.89
CA GLY A 264 -4.17 12.78 16.04
C GLY A 264 -5.19 11.76 16.51
N THR A 265 -5.93 11.22 15.55
CA THR A 265 -6.88 10.12 15.75
C THR A 265 -6.32 8.83 15.20
N ILE A 266 -6.37 7.76 15.98
CA ILE A 266 -6.02 6.41 15.53
C ILE A 266 -7.26 5.51 15.54
N ILE A 267 -7.41 4.75 14.46
CA ILE A 267 -8.49 3.80 14.27
C ILE A 267 -7.98 2.37 14.09
N TRP A 268 -8.64 1.40 14.70
CA TRP A 268 -8.31 -0.02 14.52
C TRP A 268 -9.50 -0.94 14.71
N ASP A 269 -9.36 -2.20 14.29
CA ASP A 269 -10.40 -3.21 14.46
C ASP A 269 -10.47 -3.81 15.88
N ARG A 270 -11.64 -4.34 16.26
CA ARG A 270 -11.90 -4.86 17.61
C ARG A 270 -10.90 -5.89 18.12
N GLY A 271 -10.27 -6.65 17.22
CA GLY A 271 -9.22 -7.60 17.59
C GLY A 271 -8.00 -6.96 18.26
N ASN A 272 -7.82 -5.64 18.13
CA ASN A 272 -6.70 -4.87 18.69
C ASN A 272 -7.02 -4.18 20.01
N THR A 273 -8.29 -4.20 20.43
CA THR A 273 -8.75 -3.37 21.55
C THR A 273 -8.58 -4.07 22.89
N SER A 274 -7.85 -3.42 23.80
CA SER A 274 -7.78 -3.79 25.21
C SER A 274 -7.86 -2.54 26.10
N LYS A 275 -8.31 -2.72 27.37
CA LYS A 275 -8.30 -1.64 28.37
C LYS A 275 -6.92 -0.98 28.50
N LYS A 276 -5.85 -1.79 28.52
CA LYS A 276 -4.46 -1.33 28.64
C LYS A 276 -4.07 -0.44 27.46
N THR A 277 -4.38 -0.89 26.23
CA THR A 277 -4.03 -0.18 24.99
C THR A 277 -4.76 1.16 24.87
N VAL A 278 -6.08 1.17 25.13
CA VAL A 278 -6.90 2.39 25.05
C VAL A 278 -6.41 3.43 26.06
N VAL A 279 -6.25 3.03 27.33
CA VAL A 279 -5.81 3.95 28.40
C VAL A 279 -4.39 4.48 28.14
N ALA A 280 -3.50 3.68 27.55
CA ALA A 280 -2.14 4.13 27.22
C ALA A 280 -2.15 5.24 26.15
N LEU A 281 -2.94 5.09 25.09
CA LEU A 281 -3.04 6.09 24.02
C LEU A 281 -3.72 7.37 24.48
N GLU A 282 -4.75 7.26 25.31
CA GLU A 282 -5.39 8.43 25.93
C GLU A 282 -4.40 9.23 26.79
N ARG A 283 -3.55 8.54 27.56
CA ARG A 283 -2.51 9.21 28.38
C ARG A 283 -1.46 9.90 27.54
N MET A 284 -1.18 9.39 26.34
CA MET A 284 -0.30 10.05 25.37
C MET A 284 -0.98 11.23 24.66
N GLY A 285 -2.31 11.38 24.79
CA GLY A 285 -3.11 12.42 24.16
C GLY A 285 -3.60 12.08 22.75
N TRP A 286 -3.52 10.82 22.32
CA TRP A 286 -4.10 10.36 21.06
C TRP A 286 -5.61 10.13 21.21
N LYS A 287 -6.38 10.57 20.23
CA LYS A 287 -7.81 10.23 20.11
C LYS A 287 -7.92 8.83 19.54
N VAL A 288 -8.82 8.01 20.09
CA VAL A 288 -9.01 6.62 19.64
C VAL A 288 -10.40 6.46 19.04
N VAL A 289 -10.50 5.71 17.95
CA VAL A 289 -11.76 5.13 17.45
C VAL A 289 -11.56 3.62 17.31
N CYS A 290 -12.34 2.81 18.03
CA CYS A 290 -12.14 1.36 18.00
C CYS A 290 -13.42 0.57 18.23
N GLY A 291 -13.46 -0.64 17.70
CA GLY A 291 -14.48 -1.61 18.07
C GLY A 291 -14.15 -2.24 19.42
N VAL A 292 -15.16 -2.41 20.28
CA VAL A 292 -14.96 -3.08 21.57
C VAL A 292 -15.40 -4.55 21.47
N PRO A 293 -14.57 -5.51 21.93
CA PRO A 293 -14.93 -6.93 21.96
C PRO A 293 -16.10 -7.22 22.90
N LYS A 294 -17.04 -8.04 22.47
CA LYS A 294 -18.21 -8.49 23.25
C LYS A 294 -17.86 -9.59 24.27
N ILE A 295 -16.71 -9.50 24.93
CA ILE A 295 -16.17 -10.57 25.78
C ILE A 295 -16.57 -10.33 27.24
N SER A 296 -16.26 -9.15 27.77
CA SER A 296 -16.54 -8.76 29.16
C SER A 296 -18.03 -8.60 29.42
N ASN A 297 -18.47 -8.94 30.63
CA ASN A 297 -19.84 -8.72 31.07
C ASN A 297 -20.24 -7.24 31.05
N GLU A 298 -19.32 -6.33 31.40
CA GLU A 298 -19.48 -4.86 31.28
C GLU A 298 -20.01 -4.50 29.88
N VAL A 299 -19.27 -4.82 28.82
CA VAL A 299 -19.67 -4.55 27.42
C VAL A 299 -20.99 -5.22 27.02
N LYS A 300 -21.24 -6.46 27.46
CA LYS A 300 -22.51 -7.15 27.14
C LYS A 300 -23.69 -6.44 27.78
N SER A 301 -23.57 -6.05 29.04
CA SER A 301 -24.59 -5.30 29.77
C SER A 301 -24.90 -3.96 29.08
N ILE A 302 -23.87 -3.23 28.62
CA ILE A 302 -24.08 -1.97 27.88
C ILE A 302 -24.90 -2.21 26.61
N ILE A 303 -24.53 -3.21 25.80
CA ILE A 303 -25.22 -3.51 24.54
C ILE A 303 -26.66 -3.98 24.79
N MET A 304 -26.88 -4.81 25.81
CA MET A 304 -28.21 -5.31 26.17
C MET A 304 -29.12 -4.21 26.71
N ALA A 305 -28.58 -3.27 27.50
CA ALA A 305 -29.32 -2.16 28.08
C ALA A 305 -29.60 -1.02 27.09
N THR A 306 -28.91 -1.00 25.94
CA THR A 306 -29.07 0.05 24.93
C THR A 306 -30.00 -0.40 23.82
N GLU A 307 -31.14 0.27 23.68
CA GLU A 307 -31.96 0.19 22.48
C GLU A 307 -31.45 1.20 21.45
N VAL A 308 -31.21 0.71 20.23
CA VAL A 308 -30.83 1.55 19.10
C VAL A 308 -32.10 1.80 18.30
N PRO A 309 -32.62 3.04 18.26
CA PRO A 309 -33.80 3.35 17.45
C PRO A 309 -33.56 2.99 15.98
N GLU A 310 -34.58 2.52 15.28
CA GLU A 310 -34.54 2.23 13.84
C GLU A 310 -35.36 3.29 13.08
N ASP A 311 -34.89 4.54 13.14
CA ASP A 311 -35.55 5.71 12.56
C ASP A 311 -34.59 6.50 11.66
N PRO A 312 -35.07 7.50 10.91
CA PRO A 312 -34.23 8.28 10.01
C PRO A 312 -33.08 9.05 10.70
N GLU A 313 -33.22 9.40 11.97
CA GLU A 313 -32.19 10.16 12.71
C GLU A 313 -31.04 9.24 13.11
N SER A 314 -31.32 8.01 13.52
CA SER A 314 -30.29 7.03 13.89
C SER A 314 -29.65 6.32 12.69
N LEU A 315 -30.21 6.46 11.49
CA LEU A 315 -29.70 5.84 10.26
C LEU A 315 -28.25 6.28 9.98
N VAL A 316 -27.39 5.31 9.70
CA VAL A 316 -26.00 5.55 9.28
C VAL A 316 -25.91 5.40 7.76
N PRO A 317 -25.85 6.50 6.99
CA PRO A 317 -25.72 6.42 5.54
C PRO A 317 -24.32 5.92 5.18
N CYS A 318 -24.22 4.66 4.75
CA CYS A 318 -22.96 4.05 4.36
C CYS A 318 -23.09 3.41 2.97
N ARG A 319 -22.07 3.62 2.12
CA ARG A 319 -22.07 3.18 0.70
C ARG A 319 -22.25 1.67 0.50
N LYS A 320 -21.95 0.85 1.52
CA LYS A 320 -21.97 -0.61 1.45
C LYS A 320 -23.02 -1.28 2.33
N THR A 321 -23.68 -0.54 3.22
CA THR A 321 -24.52 -1.10 4.28
C THR A 321 -25.68 -0.15 4.58
N GLY A 322 -26.70 -0.13 3.72
CA GLY A 322 -27.92 0.69 3.90
C GLY A 322 -28.87 0.19 5.01
N GLU A 323 -28.31 -0.42 6.06
CA GLU A 323 -29.02 -1.25 7.05
C GLU A 323 -28.40 -1.09 8.44
N LEU A 324 -27.87 0.11 8.71
CA LEU A 324 -27.15 0.42 9.93
C LEU A 324 -27.86 1.56 10.67
N TYR A 325 -28.08 1.36 11.96
CA TYR A 325 -28.57 2.39 12.86
C TYR A 325 -27.60 2.54 14.02
N ALA A 326 -27.43 3.75 14.55
CA ALA A 326 -26.50 4.01 15.64
C ALA A 326 -27.02 5.06 16.61
N CYS A 327 -26.69 4.89 17.89
CA CYS A 327 -26.94 5.86 18.94
C CYS A 327 -25.74 5.97 19.89
N THR A 328 -25.70 7.04 20.66
CA THR A 328 -24.75 7.20 21.77
C THR A 328 -25.38 6.79 23.09
N ALA A 329 -24.61 6.15 23.94
CA ALA A 329 -24.96 5.92 25.34
C ALA A 329 -23.81 6.35 26.25
N VAL A 330 -24.11 6.74 27.48
CA VAL A 330 -23.11 6.93 28.54
C VAL A 330 -23.12 5.68 29.40
N ALA A 331 -21.96 5.06 29.55
CA ALA A 331 -21.85 3.81 30.30
C ALA A 331 -20.46 3.62 30.94
N PRO A 332 -20.36 2.80 32.00
CA PRO A 332 -19.08 2.43 32.58
C PRO A 332 -18.33 1.53 31.59
N LEU A 333 -17.25 2.06 31.01
CA LEU A 333 -16.35 1.31 30.14
C LEU A 333 -14.91 1.52 30.59
N TYR A 334 -14.20 0.41 30.84
CA TYR A 334 -12.82 0.44 31.31
C TYR A 334 -12.65 1.11 32.69
N GLY A 335 -13.69 1.08 33.52
CA GLY A 335 -13.68 1.59 34.90
C GLY A 335 -13.92 3.09 35.03
N ARG A 336 -14.50 3.74 34.01
CA ARG A 336 -14.98 5.14 34.05
C ARG A 336 -16.25 5.25 33.21
N GLU A 337 -17.10 6.23 33.52
CA GLU A 337 -18.21 6.62 32.66
C GLU A 337 -17.66 7.21 31.35
N ARG A 338 -18.12 6.67 30.22
CA ARG A 338 -17.67 7.08 28.88
C ARG A 338 -18.85 7.15 27.93
N LYS A 339 -18.81 8.13 27.02
CA LYS A 339 -19.68 8.13 25.84
C LYS A 339 -19.23 7.02 24.90
N VAL A 340 -20.12 6.08 24.61
CA VAL A 340 -19.93 4.95 23.70
C VAL A 340 -20.95 5.03 22.57
N VAL A 341 -20.63 4.40 21.44
CA VAL A 341 -21.54 4.31 20.30
C VAL A 341 -21.96 2.86 20.13
N ILE A 342 -23.27 2.63 20.11
CA ILE A 342 -23.84 1.32 19.82
C ILE A 342 -24.47 1.42 18.43
N TYR A 343 -24.14 0.48 17.55
CA TYR A 343 -24.78 0.38 16.25
C TYR A 343 -25.35 -1.00 16.00
N THR A 344 -26.49 -1.05 15.32
CA THR A 344 -27.16 -2.28 14.90
C THR A 344 -26.99 -2.44 13.40
N ASN A 345 -26.59 -3.64 12.98
CA ASN A 345 -26.63 -4.07 11.59
C ASN A 345 -27.81 -5.03 11.41
N VAL A 346 -28.86 -4.57 10.72
CA VAL A 346 -30.14 -5.28 10.59
C VAL A 346 -29.95 -6.62 9.89
N THR A 347 -29.19 -6.67 8.79
CA THR A 347 -28.90 -7.94 8.09
C THR A 347 -28.12 -8.92 8.94
N LYS A 348 -27.14 -8.47 9.73
CA LYS A 348 -26.41 -9.34 10.65
C LYS A 348 -27.29 -9.79 11.82
N ALA A 349 -28.22 -8.96 12.28
CA ALA A 349 -29.19 -9.35 13.30
C ALA A 349 -30.08 -10.49 12.78
N ALA A 350 -30.70 -10.31 11.61
CA ALA A 350 -31.53 -11.32 10.96
C ALA A 350 -30.78 -12.63 10.70
N LYS A 351 -29.55 -12.56 10.17
CA LYS A 351 -28.71 -13.75 9.96
C LYS A 351 -28.37 -14.48 11.26
N SER A 352 -28.09 -13.74 12.34
CA SER A 352 -27.77 -14.32 13.64
C SER A 352 -29.00 -15.00 14.26
N LEU A 353 -30.17 -14.37 14.16
CA LEU A 353 -31.45 -14.92 14.59
C LEU A 353 -31.79 -16.23 13.86
N ILE A 354 -31.72 -16.23 12.53
CA ILE A 354 -32.01 -17.42 11.71
C ILE A 354 -31.04 -18.55 12.07
N ARG A 355 -29.73 -18.26 12.15
CA ARG A 355 -28.71 -19.25 12.51
C ARG A 355 -28.95 -19.87 13.89
N ARG A 356 -29.27 -19.04 14.89
CA ARG A 356 -29.57 -19.51 16.25
C ARG A 356 -30.82 -20.38 16.27
N ASN A 357 -31.92 -19.90 15.70
CA ASN A 357 -33.20 -20.63 15.74
C ASN A 357 -33.10 -21.98 15.00
N LYS A 358 -32.41 -22.00 13.86
CA LYS A 358 -32.13 -23.25 13.13
C LYS A 358 -31.31 -24.23 13.96
N ALA A 359 -30.21 -23.78 14.56
CA ALA A 359 -29.36 -24.63 15.40
C ALA A 359 -30.10 -25.17 16.63
N ILE A 360 -30.89 -24.32 17.30
CA ILE A 360 -31.70 -24.73 18.45
C ILE A 360 -32.73 -25.78 18.02
N TYR A 361 -33.41 -25.60 16.89
CA TYR A 361 -34.38 -26.56 16.36
C TYR A 361 -33.74 -27.92 16.05
N GLU A 362 -32.63 -27.93 15.31
CA GLU A 362 -31.92 -29.16 14.92
C GLU A 362 -31.43 -29.93 16.15
N ILE A 363 -30.78 -29.24 17.09
CA ILE A 363 -30.27 -29.84 18.34
C ILE A 363 -31.41 -30.36 19.22
N SER A 364 -32.50 -29.61 19.35
CA SER A 364 -33.67 -30.04 20.13
C SER A 364 -34.25 -31.35 19.59
N HIS A 365 -34.40 -31.44 18.26
CA HIS A 365 -34.90 -32.65 17.60
C HIS A 365 -33.95 -33.84 17.76
N GLU A 366 -32.63 -33.63 17.66
CA GLU A 366 -31.65 -34.68 17.93
C GLU A 366 -31.67 -35.16 19.39
N LEU A 367 -31.83 -34.26 20.36
CA LEU A 367 -31.98 -34.61 21.77
C LEU A 367 -33.26 -35.42 22.03
N ASP A 368 -34.38 -35.04 21.40
CA ASP A 368 -35.64 -35.80 21.52
C ASP A 368 -35.53 -37.20 20.91
N GLN A 369 -34.86 -37.35 19.76
CA GLN A 369 -34.56 -38.66 19.19
C GLN A 369 -33.65 -39.49 20.09
N LEU A 370 -32.65 -38.87 20.71
CA LEU A 370 -31.74 -39.55 21.64
C LEU A 370 -32.48 -40.04 22.88
N ARG A 371 -33.43 -39.24 23.40
CA ARG A 371 -34.30 -39.61 24.52
C ARG A 371 -35.17 -40.83 24.20
N GLY A 372 -35.57 -40.99 22.93
CA GLY A 372 -36.31 -42.16 22.43
C GLY A 372 -35.48 -43.45 22.26
N LYS A 373 -34.15 -43.38 22.31
CA LYS A 373 -33.26 -44.54 22.11
C LYS A 373 -32.80 -45.15 23.43
N ARG A 374 -33.27 -46.36 23.75
CA ARG A 374 -32.76 -47.19 24.86
C ARG A 374 -31.58 -48.06 24.39
N SER A 375 -30.36 -47.52 24.32
CA SER A 375 -29.19 -48.30 23.86
C SER A 375 -27.82 -47.85 24.42
N PHE A 376 -27.79 -47.06 25.49
CA PHE A 376 -26.51 -46.64 26.08
C PHE A 376 -26.07 -47.61 27.17
N LYS A 377 -24.79 -48.03 27.10
CA LYS A 377 -24.18 -48.97 28.05
C LYS A 377 -23.82 -48.31 29.39
N SER A 378 -23.66 -46.99 29.40
CA SER A 378 -23.34 -46.21 30.60
C SER A 378 -23.85 -44.78 30.49
N GLN A 379 -24.01 -44.11 31.63
CA GLN A 379 -24.36 -42.68 31.70
C GLN A 379 -23.29 -41.78 31.08
N ARG A 380 -22.02 -42.21 31.09
CA ARG A 380 -20.90 -41.49 30.45
C ARG A 380 -21.03 -41.47 28.93
N ASP A 381 -21.42 -42.58 28.32
CA ASP A 381 -21.60 -42.66 26.86
C ASP A 381 -22.75 -41.77 26.40
N LEU A 382 -23.85 -41.74 27.17
CA LEU A 382 -24.97 -40.84 26.94
C LEU A 382 -24.53 -39.37 27.08
N ALA A 383 -23.80 -39.01 28.14
CA ALA A 383 -23.31 -37.65 28.33
C ALA A 383 -22.35 -37.21 27.21
N SER A 384 -21.52 -38.12 26.71
CA SER A 384 -20.64 -37.87 25.56
C SER A 384 -21.44 -37.64 24.26
N ALA A 385 -22.47 -38.46 24.02
CA ALA A 385 -23.37 -38.28 22.87
C ALA A 385 -24.11 -36.94 22.93
N ILE A 386 -24.67 -36.58 24.10
CA ILE A 386 -25.33 -35.28 24.32
C ILE A 386 -24.33 -34.15 24.08
N LYS A 387 -23.11 -34.24 24.61
CA LYS A 387 -22.06 -33.24 24.42
C LYS A 387 -21.71 -33.07 22.93
N SER A 388 -21.70 -34.15 22.15
CA SER A 388 -21.48 -34.12 20.71
C SER A 388 -22.63 -33.44 19.96
N ILE A 389 -23.87 -33.64 20.40
CA ILE A 389 -25.08 -33.04 19.80
C ILE A 389 -25.13 -31.54 20.09
N VAL A 390 -25.06 -31.14 21.37
CA VAL A 390 -25.17 -29.71 21.74
C VAL A 390 -23.95 -28.89 21.32
N ASN A 391 -22.76 -29.50 21.33
CA ASN A 391 -21.49 -28.93 20.88
C ASN A 391 -21.31 -27.45 21.29
N GLY A 392 -21.03 -26.56 20.33
CA GLY A 392 -20.84 -25.11 20.54
C GLY A 392 -22.09 -24.34 21.01
N TRP A 393 -23.25 -25.00 21.13
CA TRP A 393 -24.52 -24.42 21.58
C TRP A 393 -24.93 -24.89 22.98
N SER A 394 -24.07 -25.64 23.67
CA SER A 394 -24.33 -26.18 25.03
C SER A 394 -24.93 -25.16 26.00
N SER A 395 -24.54 -23.89 25.96
CA SER A 395 -25.08 -22.87 26.88
C SER A 395 -26.58 -22.57 26.71
N PHE A 396 -27.18 -22.95 25.59
CA PHE A 396 -28.62 -22.77 25.35
C PHE A 396 -29.48 -23.90 25.91
N PHE A 397 -28.86 -24.98 26.39
CA PHE A 397 -29.55 -26.17 26.87
C PHE A 397 -29.18 -26.43 28.33
N THR A 398 -30.19 -26.72 29.15
CA THR A 398 -30.01 -27.23 30.51
C THR A 398 -30.26 -28.73 30.46
N ILE A 399 -29.21 -29.54 30.69
CA ILE A 399 -29.31 -31.00 30.72
C ILE A 399 -29.34 -31.44 32.18
N GLN A 400 -30.32 -32.25 32.54
CA GLN A 400 -30.44 -32.84 33.86
C GLN A 400 -30.42 -34.36 33.75
N TYR A 401 -29.79 -34.98 34.75
CA TYR A 401 -29.68 -36.42 34.87
C TYR A 401 -30.38 -36.88 36.15
N PRO A 402 -30.92 -38.11 36.21
CA PRO A 402 -31.46 -38.67 37.45
C PRO A 402 -30.40 -38.75 38.55
N GLU A 403 -30.84 -38.73 39.81
CA GLU A 403 -29.97 -38.94 40.98
C GLU A 403 -29.48 -40.39 41.09
N ASP A 404 -30.28 -41.35 40.60
CA ASP A 404 -29.88 -42.76 40.54
C ASP A 404 -28.94 -43.00 39.36
N GLU A 405 -27.67 -43.29 39.64
CA GLU A 405 -26.64 -43.57 38.65
C GLU A 405 -26.93 -44.84 37.81
N ASN A 406 -27.83 -45.73 38.28
CA ASN A 406 -28.28 -46.90 37.51
C ASN A 406 -29.35 -46.56 36.47
N GLN A 407 -29.96 -45.37 36.51
CA GLN A 407 -30.98 -44.96 35.55
C GLN A 407 -30.36 -44.16 34.39
N ILE A 408 -30.12 -44.84 33.27
CA ILE A 408 -29.55 -44.23 32.07
C ILE A 408 -30.61 -43.43 31.30
N SER A 409 -30.78 -42.16 31.69
CA SER A 409 -31.69 -41.23 31.04
C SER A 409 -31.25 -39.78 31.25
N PHE A 410 -31.93 -38.86 30.57
CA PHE A 410 -31.74 -37.42 30.74
C PHE A 410 -33.05 -36.68 30.45
N SER A 411 -33.16 -35.47 31.00
CA SER A 411 -34.12 -34.46 30.58
C SER A 411 -33.37 -33.23 30.10
N TRP A 412 -34.02 -32.45 29.24
CA TRP A 412 -33.45 -31.22 28.72
C TRP A 412 -34.51 -30.12 28.65
N SER A 413 -34.06 -28.89 28.79
CA SER A 413 -34.87 -27.69 28.56
C SER A 413 -34.03 -26.57 27.96
N LEU A 414 -34.68 -25.63 27.26
CA LEU A 414 -34.00 -24.45 26.78
C LEU A 414 -33.70 -23.49 27.93
N ASN A 415 -32.46 -22.99 27.97
CA ASN A 415 -32.08 -21.89 28.82
C ASN A 415 -32.63 -20.58 28.20
N GLN A 416 -33.88 -20.25 28.54
CA GLN A 416 -34.59 -19.11 27.96
C GLN A 416 -33.83 -17.79 28.19
N LYS A 417 -33.23 -17.61 29.36
CA LYS A 417 -32.38 -16.45 29.66
C LYS A 417 -31.24 -16.30 28.65
N ARG A 418 -30.53 -17.40 28.34
CA ARG A 418 -29.44 -17.38 27.34
C ARG A 418 -29.94 -17.11 25.93
N VAL A 419 -31.15 -17.58 25.59
CA VAL A 419 -31.79 -17.28 24.31
C VAL A 419 -32.08 -15.78 24.21
N ASP A 420 -32.66 -15.18 25.25
CA ASP A 420 -33.04 -13.77 25.26
C ASP A 420 -31.80 -12.84 25.33
N ASP A 421 -30.80 -13.21 26.13
CA ASP A 421 -29.48 -12.55 26.12
C ASP A 421 -28.87 -12.57 24.70
N ALA A 422 -28.94 -13.70 23.99
CA ALA A 422 -28.41 -13.80 22.63
C ALA A 422 -29.22 -12.95 21.64
N LYS A 423 -30.55 -12.94 21.74
CA LYS A 423 -31.43 -12.08 20.92
C LYS A 423 -31.10 -10.61 21.12
N ALA A 424 -30.94 -10.15 22.37
CA ALA A 424 -30.62 -8.76 22.69
C ALA A 424 -29.27 -8.29 22.11
N MET A 425 -28.38 -9.23 21.79
CA MET A 425 -27.03 -8.98 21.25
C MET A 425 -26.94 -9.10 19.72
N ASP A 426 -28.00 -9.57 19.05
CA ASP A 426 -28.02 -9.83 17.61
C ASP A 426 -27.78 -8.55 16.83
N GLY A 427 -26.78 -8.58 15.94
CA GLY A 427 -26.44 -7.46 15.06
C GLY A 427 -25.98 -6.16 15.73
N LYS A 428 -26.06 -6.03 17.07
CA LYS A 428 -25.59 -4.87 17.82
C LYS A 428 -24.07 -4.90 17.99
N PHE A 429 -23.39 -3.77 18.01
CA PHE A 429 -21.95 -3.69 18.23
C PHE A 429 -21.62 -2.41 19.00
N LEU A 430 -20.58 -2.47 19.85
CA LEU A 430 -20.10 -1.30 20.59
C LEU A 430 -18.82 -0.78 19.95
N LEU A 431 -18.79 0.52 19.70
CA LEU A 431 -17.62 1.31 19.34
C LEU A 431 -17.29 2.27 20.48
N TYR A 432 -16.00 2.54 20.64
CA TYR A 432 -15.51 3.55 21.54
C TYR A 432 -14.77 4.63 20.75
N ALA A 433 -15.10 5.89 21.00
CA ALA A 433 -14.42 7.05 20.44
C ALA A 433 -14.06 8.02 21.58
N THR A 434 -12.82 8.50 21.62
CA THR A 434 -12.38 9.48 22.62
C THR A 434 -12.87 10.88 22.28
N ASP A 435 -13.04 11.20 20.99
CA ASP A 435 -13.50 12.51 20.55
C ASP A 435 -15.03 12.57 20.55
N GLU A 436 -15.58 13.33 21.49
CA GLU A 436 -17.01 13.43 21.73
C GLU A 436 -17.74 14.37 20.76
N THR A 437 -16.99 15.13 19.94
CA THR A 437 -17.57 16.05 18.93
C THR A 437 -18.20 15.30 17.76
N PHE A 438 -17.78 14.06 17.51
CA PHE A 438 -18.37 13.24 16.46
C PHE A 438 -19.73 12.67 16.86
N THR A 439 -20.63 12.64 15.89
CA THR A 439 -21.91 11.94 16.00
C THR A 439 -21.73 10.42 15.98
N ALA A 440 -22.75 9.68 16.42
CA ALA A 440 -22.75 8.22 16.37
C ALA A 440 -22.52 7.69 14.95
N GLN A 441 -23.17 8.32 13.98
CA GLN A 441 -23.16 7.99 12.57
C GLN A 441 -21.76 8.21 11.98
N GLU A 442 -21.11 9.34 12.30
CA GLU A 442 -19.74 9.62 11.87
C GLU A 442 -18.75 8.60 12.43
N ILE A 443 -18.86 8.24 13.72
CA ILE A 443 -17.99 7.24 14.35
C ILE A 443 -18.14 5.88 13.66
N VAL A 444 -19.38 5.44 13.40
CA VAL A 444 -19.64 4.18 12.70
C VAL A 444 -19.09 4.22 11.28
N ARG A 445 -19.31 5.32 10.54
CA ARG A 445 -18.75 5.49 9.19
C ARG A 445 -17.23 5.45 9.20
N MET A 446 -16.58 6.19 10.09
CA MET A 446 -15.12 6.17 10.23
C MET A 446 -14.61 4.74 10.48
N TYR A 447 -15.25 4.00 11.40
CA TYR A 447 -14.86 2.63 11.73
C TYR A 447 -15.09 1.60 10.63
N LEU A 448 -16.16 1.74 9.85
CA LEU A 448 -16.50 0.81 8.77
C LEU A 448 -15.87 1.19 7.43
N GLU A 449 -15.55 2.45 7.19
CA GLU A 449 -14.92 2.93 5.95
C GLU A 449 -13.38 2.89 6.01
N LYS A 450 -12.78 2.29 7.06
CA LYS A 450 -11.32 2.08 7.17
C LYS A 450 -10.74 1.09 6.16
N ASP A 451 -11.54 0.60 5.19
CA ASP A 451 -11.15 -0.28 4.07
C ASP A 451 -9.95 0.22 3.25
N PHE A 452 -9.52 1.48 3.40
CA PHE A 452 -8.32 1.96 2.74
C PHE A 452 -7.07 1.16 3.16
N ILE A 453 -6.99 0.71 4.42
CA ILE A 453 -5.87 -0.13 4.88
C ILE A 453 -5.92 -1.55 4.27
N GLU A 454 -7.12 -2.10 4.07
CA GLU A 454 -7.27 -3.38 3.37
C GLU A 454 -6.81 -3.27 1.90
N LYS A 455 -7.08 -2.14 1.25
CA LYS A 455 -6.57 -1.86 -0.11
C LYS A 455 -5.06 -1.73 -0.13
N VAL A 456 -4.44 -1.14 0.90
CA VAL A 456 -2.98 -1.09 1.06
C VAL A 456 -2.42 -2.51 1.10
N PHE A 457 -2.93 -3.36 1.99
CA PHE A 457 -2.48 -4.75 2.10
C PHE A 457 -2.67 -5.55 0.83
N ARG A 458 -3.76 -5.31 0.09
CA ARG A 458 -3.98 -5.96 -1.20
C ARG A 458 -2.90 -5.58 -2.22
N THR A 459 -2.54 -4.30 -2.34
CA THR A 459 -1.45 -3.89 -3.24
C THR A 459 -0.13 -4.52 -2.83
N VAL A 460 0.24 -4.46 -1.54
CA VAL A 460 1.49 -5.06 -1.05
C VAL A 460 1.55 -6.58 -1.29
N LYS A 461 0.41 -7.28 -1.15
CA LYS A 461 0.36 -8.73 -1.33
C LYS A 461 0.33 -9.17 -2.79
N THR A 462 -0.42 -8.45 -3.63
CA THR A 462 -0.73 -8.86 -5.00
C THR A 462 0.16 -8.17 -6.02
N ASP A 463 0.27 -6.84 -5.96
CA ASP A 463 0.97 -6.05 -6.98
C ASP A 463 2.49 -6.13 -6.77
N GLU A 464 2.95 -6.12 -5.51
CA GLU A 464 4.39 -6.18 -5.17
C GLU A 464 4.92 -7.61 -4.94
N GLU A 465 4.07 -8.62 -5.16
CA GLU A 465 4.34 -10.05 -4.96
C GLU A 465 5.09 -10.39 -3.65
N LEU A 466 4.60 -9.87 -2.52
CA LEU A 466 5.15 -10.24 -1.22
C LEU A 466 5.10 -11.77 -0.97
N LYS A 467 4.19 -12.51 -1.63
CA LYS A 467 4.15 -13.98 -1.62
C LYS A 467 4.72 -14.54 -2.93
N PRO A 468 5.70 -15.48 -2.91
CA PRO A 468 6.32 -16.12 -1.74
C PRO A 468 7.59 -15.40 -1.22
N ILE A 469 7.78 -15.39 0.10
CA ILE A 469 9.02 -14.90 0.73
C ILE A 469 10.11 -15.97 0.62
N ARG A 470 11.16 -15.67 -0.14
CA ARG A 470 12.28 -16.59 -0.41
C ARG A 470 13.49 -16.39 0.51
N HIS A 471 13.43 -15.43 1.44
CA HIS A 471 14.51 -15.12 2.37
C HIS A 471 14.44 -15.98 3.64
N ARG A 472 15.61 -16.41 4.14
CA ARG A 472 15.72 -17.35 5.28
C ARG A 472 16.12 -16.71 6.60
N LEU A 473 16.91 -15.63 6.56
CA LEU A 473 17.39 -14.91 7.74
C LEU A 473 16.33 -13.90 8.20
N GLU A 474 16.18 -13.73 9.52
CA GLU A 474 15.23 -12.76 10.08
C GLU A 474 15.47 -11.34 9.56
N SER A 475 16.73 -10.90 9.56
CA SER A 475 17.16 -9.60 9.05
C SER A 475 16.71 -9.36 7.60
N ARG A 476 16.90 -10.36 6.73
CA ARG A 476 16.52 -10.34 5.32
C ARG A 476 15.02 -10.35 5.11
N VAL A 477 14.28 -11.10 5.93
CA VAL A 477 12.81 -11.08 5.89
C VAL A 477 12.32 -9.68 6.24
N ARG A 478 12.80 -9.08 7.33
CA ARG A 478 12.43 -7.70 7.69
C ARG A 478 12.77 -6.70 6.59
N ALA A 479 13.97 -6.79 6.01
CA ALA A 479 14.41 -5.88 4.97
C ALA A 479 13.60 -6.01 3.66
N ILE A 480 13.14 -7.21 3.28
CA ILE A 480 12.30 -7.35 2.07
C ILE A 480 10.89 -6.79 2.26
N PHE A 481 10.31 -6.94 3.47
CA PHE A 481 9.06 -6.26 3.82
C PHE A 481 9.21 -4.72 3.76
N PHE A 482 10.39 -4.22 4.16
CA PHE A 482 10.72 -2.80 4.00
C PHE A 482 10.75 -2.37 2.52
N VAL A 483 11.38 -3.14 1.63
CA VAL A 483 11.41 -2.82 0.18
C VAL A 483 10.00 -2.81 -0.43
N CYS A 484 9.14 -3.78 -0.07
CA CYS A 484 7.72 -3.75 -0.47
C CYS A 484 7.03 -2.48 0.06
N THR A 485 7.24 -2.13 1.33
CA THR A 485 6.68 -0.89 1.88
C THR A 485 7.17 0.37 1.15
N LEU A 486 8.43 0.41 0.71
CA LEU A 486 8.95 1.50 -0.15
C LEU A 486 8.24 1.54 -1.51
N ALA A 487 8.05 0.38 -2.15
CA ALA A 487 7.32 0.29 -3.41
C ALA A 487 5.89 0.83 -3.26
N TYR A 488 5.23 0.43 -2.17
CA TYR A 488 3.91 0.94 -1.82
C TYR A 488 3.89 2.46 -1.61
N ARG A 489 4.89 3.03 -0.93
CA ARG A 489 5.01 4.49 -0.74
C ARG A 489 5.04 5.25 -2.06
N LEU A 490 5.78 4.73 -3.06
CA LEU A 490 5.83 5.31 -4.41
C LEU A 490 4.46 5.25 -5.10
N LEU A 491 3.79 4.09 -5.03
CA LEU A 491 2.44 3.92 -5.60
C LEU A 491 1.40 4.79 -4.90
N ALA A 492 1.47 4.92 -3.57
CA ALA A 492 0.61 5.79 -2.77
C ALA A 492 0.84 7.26 -3.13
N ALA A 493 2.11 7.68 -3.32
CA ALA A 493 2.45 9.04 -3.71
C ALA A 493 1.93 9.39 -5.10
N LEU A 494 2.07 8.48 -6.07
CA LEU A 494 1.51 8.64 -7.40
C LEU A 494 -0.03 8.73 -7.37
N ARG A 495 -0.69 7.84 -6.62
CA ARG A 495 -2.15 7.87 -6.44
C ARG A 495 -2.61 9.18 -5.81
N TRP A 496 -1.89 9.66 -4.81
CA TRP A 496 -2.16 10.94 -4.17
C TRP A 496 -2.05 12.08 -5.19
N LYS A 497 -0.92 12.21 -5.91
CA LYS A 497 -0.73 13.26 -6.94
C LYS A 497 -1.83 13.24 -8.01
N ILE A 498 -2.25 12.04 -8.46
CA ILE A 498 -3.35 11.90 -9.42
C ILE A 498 -4.66 12.43 -8.83
N ASN A 499 -5.01 12.00 -7.62
CA ASN A 499 -6.26 12.37 -6.97
C ASN A 499 -6.31 13.84 -6.53
N SER A 500 -5.17 14.46 -6.22
CA SER A 500 -5.08 15.85 -5.74
C SER A 500 -4.89 16.88 -6.85
N SER A 501 -4.53 16.47 -8.07
CA SER A 501 -4.24 17.38 -9.19
C SER A 501 -5.40 18.27 -9.63
N ASN A 502 -6.66 17.86 -9.41
CA ASN A 502 -7.88 18.52 -9.89
C ASN A 502 -7.85 18.96 -11.37
N SER A 503 -6.99 18.34 -12.19
CA SER A 503 -6.73 18.76 -13.57
C SER A 503 -7.51 17.92 -14.55
N ARG A 504 -8.15 18.59 -15.55
CA ARG A 504 -8.87 17.90 -16.64
C ARG A 504 -7.98 16.98 -17.49
N TYR A 505 -6.67 17.18 -17.44
CA TYR A 505 -5.69 16.38 -18.18
C TYR A 505 -5.32 15.08 -17.45
N VAL A 506 -5.65 14.96 -16.16
CA VAL A 506 -5.41 13.76 -15.36
C VAL A 506 -6.64 12.85 -15.47
N THR A 507 -6.60 11.93 -16.45
CA THR A 507 -7.74 11.06 -16.76
C THR A 507 -7.50 9.60 -16.41
N LEU A 508 -6.23 9.19 -16.34
CA LEU A 508 -5.85 7.79 -16.10
C LEU A 508 -5.67 7.53 -14.61
N SER A 509 -6.16 6.38 -14.14
CA SER A 509 -5.77 5.83 -12.83
C SER A 509 -4.27 5.52 -12.78
N ALA A 510 -3.68 5.50 -11.57
CA ALA A 510 -2.26 5.22 -11.39
C ALA A 510 -1.78 3.96 -12.14
N THR A 511 -2.53 2.86 -12.07
CA THR A 511 -2.20 1.60 -12.76
C THR A 511 -2.24 1.75 -14.29
N GLN A 512 -3.27 2.41 -14.83
CA GLN A 512 -3.37 2.64 -16.27
C GLN A 512 -2.27 3.59 -16.77
N PHE A 513 -1.95 4.60 -15.96
CA PHE A 513 -0.91 5.59 -16.25
C PHE A 513 0.46 4.92 -16.32
N LEU A 514 0.86 4.15 -15.30
CA LEU A 514 2.12 3.40 -15.30
C LEU A 514 2.19 2.40 -16.47
N ARG A 515 1.12 1.65 -16.73
CA ARG A 515 1.09 0.69 -17.84
C ARG A 515 1.28 1.34 -19.21
N LYS A 516 0.71 2.53 -19.43
CA LYS A 516 0.92 3.27 -20.68
C LYS A 516 2.34 3.84 -20.75
N LEU A 517 2.85 4.37 -19.64
CA LEU A 517 4.21 4.89 -19.54
C LEU A 517 5.28 3.80 -19.71
N GLY A 518 5.00 2.55 -19.35
CA GLY A 518 5.93 1.42 -19.58
C GLY A 518 6.25 1.15 -21.05
N ARG A 519 5.50 1.76 -22.00
CA ARG A 519 5.79 1.70 -23.44
C ARG A 519 6.73 2.81 -23.92
N VAL A 520 6.99 3.81 -23.08
CA VAL A 520 7.88 4.93 -23.41
C VAL A 520 9.31 4.46 -23.26
N GLU A 521 10.07 4.56 -24.35
CA GLU A 521 11.46 4.16 -24.39
C GLU A 521 12.37 5.37 -24.60
N LYS A 522 13.55 5.33 -24.00
CA LYS A 522 14.63 6.29 -24.24
C LYS A 522 15.56 5.74 -25.32
N LEU A 523 15.96 6.62 -26.25
CA LEU A 523 16.92 6.39 -27.32
C LEU A 523 18.01 7.45 -27.28
N GLU A 524 19.25 7.05 -27.51
CA GLU A 524 20.39 7.97 -27.68
C GLU A 524 20.90 7.88 -29.11
N VAL A 525 20.86 9.02 -29.82
CA VAL A 525 21.27 9.09 -31.22
C VAL A 525 22.54 9.89 -31.32
N ASP A 526 23.57 9.29 -31.92
CA ASP A 526 24.88 9.90 -32.11
C ASP A 526 24.95 10.59 -33.48
N PHE A 527 25.17 11.91 -33.46
CA PHE A 527 25.34 12.76 -34.64
C PHE A 527 26.82 13.16 -34.86
N GLY A 528 27.76 12.38 -34.33
CA GLY A 528 29.20 12.56 -34.50
C GLY A 528 29.79 13.55 -33.50
N LYS A 529 29.39 14.83 -33.57
CA LYS A 529 29.85 15.90 -32.65
C LYS A 529 28.93 16.10 -31.45
N GLU A 530 27.70 15.65 -31.57
CA GLU A 530 26.65 15.78 -30.57
C GLU A 530 25.95 14.43 -30.44
N TYR A 531 25.34 14.17 -29.28
CA TYR A 531 24.33 13.13 -29.16
C TYR A 531 23.02 13.74 -28.65
N GLU A 532 21.90 13.21 -29.13
CA GLU A 532 20.56 13.65 -28.77
C GLU A 532 19.80 12.50 -28.10
N VAL A 533 19.14 12.81 -26.99
CA VAL A 533 18.29 11.88 -26.25
C VAL A 533 16.84 12.10 -26.67
N PHE A 534 16.21 11.04 -27.17
CA PHE A 534 14.81 11.01 -27.55
C PHE A 534 14.01 10.11 -26.62
N TYR A 535 12.74 10.48 -26.41
CA TYR A 535 11.74 9.61 -25.81
C TYR A 535 10.69 9.26 -26.85
N VAL A 536 10.55 7.98 -27.17
CA VAL A 536 9.58 7.48 -28.16
C VAL A 536 8.34 6.93 -27.47
N ASN A 537 7.24 6.82 -28.21
CA ASN A 537 5.92 6.38 -27.72
C ASN A 537 5.30 7.29 -26.64
N VAL A 538 5.79 8.53 -26.51
CA VAL A 538 5.19 9.55 -25.65
C VAL A 538 3.94 10.11 -26.33
N MET A 539 2.79 9.54 -25.99
CA MET A 539 1.51 10.04 -26.48
C MET A 539 1.19 11.42 -25.88
N LYS A 540 0.44 12.24 -26.60
CA LYS A 540 0.10 13.61 -26.16
C LYS A 540 -0.65 13.62 -24.82
N ASP A 541 -1.60 12.71 -24.63
CA ASP A 541 -2.36 12.57 -23.38
C ASP A 541 -1.45 12.22 -22.18
N LEU A 542 -0.43 11.38 -22.39
CA LEU A 542 0.56 11.05 -21.38
C LEU A 542 1.42 12.25 -21.01
N SER A 543 1.91 12.99 -22.01
CA SER A 543 2.72 14.20 -21.77
C SER A 543 1.93 15.27 -21.01
N GLU A 544 0.68 15.51 -21.41
CA GLU A 544 -0.22 16.45 -20.72
C GLU A 544 -0.49 16.01 -19.27
N GLN A 545 -0.71 14.72 -19.03
CA GLN A 545 -0.92 14.20 -17.67
C GLN A 545 0.36 14.31 -16.82
N VAL A 546 1.54 14.03 -17.37
CA VAL A 546 2.84 14.15 -16.66
C VAL A 546 3.08 15.61 -16.22
N VAL A 547 2.86 16.56 -17.12
CA VAL A 547 2.93 18.01 -16.82
C VAL A 547 1.88 18.40 -15.77
N ALA A 548 0.64 17.92 -15.91
CA ALA A 548 -0.43 18.20 -14.95
C ALA A 548 -0.17 17.66 -13.54
N LEU A 549 0.69 16.65 -13.40
CA LEU A 549 1.14 16.12 -12.10
C LEU A 549 2.38 16.87 -11.55
N GLY A 550 2.79 17.95 -12.19
CA GLY A 550 3.93 18.78 -11.78
C GLY A 550 5.30 18.23 -12.17
N MET A 551 5.35 17.20 -13.00
CA MET A 551 6.59 16.53 -13.43
C MET A 551 7.05 17.06 -14.79
N ASN A 552 7.40 18.34 -14.85
CA ASN A 552 7.77 19.00 -16.10
C ASN A 552 9.07 18.42 -16.70
N ASP A 553 9.16 18.45 -18.03
CA ASP A 553 10.37 18.13 -18.80
C ASP A 553 10.99 16.73 -18.60
N LEU A 554 10.24 15.79 -18.00
CA LEU A 554 10.71 14.40 -17.82
C LEU A 554 11.04 13.72 -19.15
N PHE A 555 10.25 13.98 -20.19
CA PHE A 555 10.39 13.36 -21.51
C PHE A 555 10.77 14.37 -22.61
N ALA A 556 11.39 15.49 -22.22
CA ALA A 556 11.90 16.46 -23.18
C ALA A 556 13.12 15.91 -23.92
N THR A 557 13.18 16.13 -25.24
CA THR A 557 14.36 15.85 -26.06
C THR A 557 15.51 16.76 -25.61
N ARG A 558 16.70 16.19 -25.40
CA ARG A 558 17.89 16.94 -24.95
C ARG A 558 19.07 16.67 -25.86
N ARG A 559 19.85 17.71 -26.17
CA ARG A 559 21.08 17.64 -26.97
C ARG A 559 22.30 17.88 -26.09
N PHE A 560 23.34 17.09 -26.33
CA PHE A 560 24.60 17.14 -25.61
C PHE A 560 25.75 17.20 -26.61
N LEU A 561 26.73 18.06 -26.33
CA LEU A 561 28.00 18.09 -27.07
C LEU A 561 28.88 16.95 -26.56
N LYS A 562 29.53 16.23 -27.47
CA LYS A 562 30.59 15.29 -27.08
C LYS A 562 31.85 16.08 -26.72
N GLU A 563 32.41 15.83 -25.54
CA GLU A 563 33.72 16.35 -25.11
C GLU A 563 34.86 15.80 -25.97
#